data_AF-A0A094K424-F1
#
_entry.id   AF-A0A094K424-F1
#
_cell.length_a   1.000
_cell.length_b   1.000
_cell.length_c   1.000
_cell.angle_alpha   90.00
_cell.angle_beta   90.00
_cell.angle_gamma   90.00
#
_symmetry.space_group_name_H-M   'P 1'
#
loop_
_entity.id
_entity.type
_entity.pdbx_description
1 polymer ?
#
loop_
_entity_poly.entity_id
_entity_poly.type
_entity_poly.pdbx_seq_one_letter_code
_entity_poly.pdbx_strand_id
1 'polypeptide(L)'
;MFNDDNISNAVFGTINEHEARLRNLKNILMAAPKKDIKIAITEYNVIYNNRGSLPDGYRSRFDEISNLRSALFVGDLLSLFIREGVWMANFWLLMGEMGNLQVSGDKISYRPSYYALKMFREHAGQRLCSNSAQVSKMDSVPLGNYPAYKDIPILGVTSTVDRSGKITVSVINRSRSTDINSTIRIKGGSDGYLRKATVLAGESMEADGKYRGAITYHSTDTVAGPNEFKYLFPKHSIVQIELVPHSTK
;
A
#
# COMPACT_ATOMS: atom_id res chain seq x y z
N MET A 1 -17.53 11.49 -15.07
CA MET A 1 -17.73 10.20 -14.35
C MET A 1 -16.43 9.42 -14.29
N PHE A 2 -15.72 9.23 -15.41
CA PHE A 2 -14.39 8.63 -15.45
C PHE A 2 -13.30 9.71 -15.55
N ASN A 3 -12.97 10.35 -14.42
CA ASN A 3 -11.74 11.13 -14.31
C ASN A 3 -10.78 10.40 -13.37
N ASP A 4 -9.51 10.80 -13.36
CA ASP A 4 -8.48 10.10 -12.61
C ASP A 4 -8.71 10.12 -11.09
N ASP A 5 -9.36 11.17 -10.57
CA ASP A 5 -9.75 11.28 -9.16
C ASP A 5 -10.78 10.22 -8.79
N ASN A 6 -11.83 10.09 -9.59
CA ASN A 6 -12.89 9.10 -9.38
C ASN A 6 -12.33 7.67 -9.51
N ILE A 7 -11.45 7.42 -10.49
CA ILE A 7 -10.80 6.12 -10.64
C ILE A 7 -9.96 5.79 -9.42
N SER A 8 -9.13 6.73 -8.95
CA SER A 8 -8.32 6.53 -7.75
C SER A 8 -9.17 6.26 -6.51
N ASN A 9 -10.18 7.10 -6.25
CA ASN A 9 -11.01 6.93 -5.06
C ASN A 9 -11.80 5.63 -5.10
N ALA A 10 -12.31 5.22 -6.28
CA ALA A 10 -12.98 3.93 -6.44
C ALA A 10 -12.02 2.76 -6.18
N VAL A 11 -10.82 2.77 -6.77
CA VAL A 11 -9.78 1.75 -6.56
C VAL A 11 -9.46 1.62 -5.07
N PHE A 12 -9.16 2.74 -4.39
CA PHE A 12 -8.87 2.71 -2.96
C PHE A 12 -10.07 2.32 -2.11
N GLY A 13 -11.29 2.69 -2.52
CA GLY A 13 -12.51 2.31 -1.82
C GLY A 13 -12.74 0.81 -1.77
N THR A 14 -12.29 0.07 -2.79
CA THR A 14 -12.39 -1.41 -2.81
C THR A 14 -11.64 -2.07 -1.65
N ILE A 15 -10.66 -1.41 -1.01
CA ILE A 15 -9.96 -1.99 0.14
C ILE A 15 -10.90 -2.27 1.31
N ASN A 16 -11.89 -1.41 1.53
CA ASN A 16 -12.90 -1.58 2.58
C ASN A 16 -13.79 -2.80 2.28
N GLU A 17 -14.14 -2.99 1.02
CA GLU A 17 -14.88 -4.17 0.58
C GLU A 17 -14.06 -5.45 0.73
N HIS A 18 -12.79 -5.44 0.31
CA HIS A 18 -11.88 -6.57 0.48
C HIS A 18 -11.69 -6.94 1.96
N GLU A 19 -11.54 -5.94 2.84
CA GLU A 19 -11.45 -6.15 4.28
C GLU A 19 -12.73 -6.79 4.85
N ALA A 20 -13.90 -6.26 4.49
CA ALA A 20 -15.18 -6.81 4.94
C ALA A 20 -15.38 -8.26 4.46
N ARG A 21 -15.09 -8.55 3.18
CA ARG A 21 -15.17 -9.90 2.61
C ARG A 21 -14.20 -10.87 3.28
N LEU A 22 -12.96 -10.45 3.52
CA LEU A 22 -11.95 -11.29 4.18
C LEU A 22 -12.33 -11.59 5.63
N ARG A 23 -12.83 -10.61 6.38
CA ARG A 23 -13.36 -10.83 7.74
C ARG A 23 -14.55 -11.75 7.77
N ASN A 24 -15.48 -11.60 6.83
CA ASN A 24 -16.62 -12.50 6.71
C ASN A 24 -16.16 -13.94 6.45
N LEU A 25 -15.21 -14.15 5.53
CA LEU A 25 -14.60 -15.46 5.29
C LEU A 25 -13.97 -16.03 6.56
N LYS A 26 -13.19 -15.23 7.30
CA LYS A 26 -12.59 -15.67 8.59
C LYS A 26 -13.67 -16.09 9.60
N ASN A 27 -14.77 -15.35 9.70
CA ASN A 27 -15.88 -15.70 10.59
C ASN A 27 -16.51 -17.05 10.22
N ILE A 28 -16.73 -17.30 8.93
CA ILE A 28 -17.22 -18.60 8.43
C ILE A 28 -16.24 -19.72 8.79
N LEU A 29 -14.94 -19.51 8.56
CA LEU A 29 -13.91 -20.52 8.88
C LEU A 29 -13.79 -20.78 10.38
N MET A 30 -13.95 -19.77 11.25
CA MET A 30 -13.95 -19.94 12.70
C MET A 30 -15.16 -20.74 13.21
N ALA A 31 -16.30 -20.68 12.51
CA ALA A 31 -17.48 -21.47 12.82
C ALA A 31 -17.39 -22.92 12.29
N ALA A 32 -16.43 -23.22 11.41
CA ALA A 32 -16.27 -24.55 10.86
C ALA A 32 -15.71 -25.54 11.91
N PRO A 33 -16.10 -26.84 11.85
CA PRO A 33 -15.67 -27.84 12.82
C PRO A 33 -14.16 -28.12 12.80
N LYS A 34 -13.46 -27.77 11.71
CA LYS A 34 -12.00 -27.80 11.63
C LYS A 34 -11.43 -26.47 12.09
N LYS A 35 -10.83 -26.48 13.27
CA LYS A 35 -10.15 -25.31 13.85
C LYS A 35 -8.76 -25.21 13.20
N ASP A 36 -8.47 -24.03 12.65
CA ASP A 36 -7.20 -23.64 12.01
C ASP A 36 -7.07 -23.79 10.48
N ILE A 37 -8.13 -23.44 9.73
CA ILE A 37 -8.00 -23.25 8.27
C ILE A 37 -7.29 -21.92 8.00
N LYS A 38 -6.10 -21.99 7.40
CA LYS A 38 -5.35 -20.80 6.94
C LYS A 38 -5.93 -20.27 5.63
N ILE A 39 -5.86 -18.95 5.44
CA ILE A 39 -6.28 -18.30 4.19
C ILE A 39 -5.05 -18.04 3.33
N ALA A 40 -5.06 -18.56 2.10
CA ALA A 40 -4.12 -18.22 1.05
C ALA A 40 -4.84 -17.44 -0.06
N ILE A 41 -4.34 -16.25 -0.37
CA ILE A 41 -4.80 -15.46 -1.52
C ILE A 41 -3.92 -15.83 -2.71
N THR A 42 -4.37 -16.79 -3.50
CA THR A 42 -3.56 -17.38 -4.59
C THR A 42 -3.38 -16.46 -5.78
N GLU A 43 -4.18 -15.39 -5.89
CA GLU A 43 -4.06 -14.35 -6.91
C GLU A 43 -4.49 -13.01 -6.34
N TYR A 44 -3.62 -12.01 -6.45
CA TYR A 44 -4.01 -10.60 -6.30
C TYR A 44 -3.19 -9.71 -7.23
N ASN A 45 -3.86 -8.71 -7.77
CA ASN A 45 -3.30 -7.56 -8.48
C ASN A 45 -4.41 -6.52 -8.65
N VAL A 46 -4.08 -5.34 -9.14
CA VAL A 46 -5.06 -4.45 -9.74
C VAL A 46 -5.16 -4.76 -11.23
N ILE A 47 -6.39 -4.95 -11.71
CA ILE A 47 -6.65 -5.17 -13.13
C ILE A 47 -7.73 -4.18 -13.56
N TYR A 48 -7.37 -3.35 -14.52
CA TYR A 48 -8.30 -2.42 -15.12
C TYR A 48 -8.94 -3.10 -16.33
N ASN A 49 -10.24 -3.38 -16.24
CA ASN A 49 -10.97 -3.99 -17.33
C ASN A 49 -11.63 -2.91 -18.18
N ASN A 50 -10.98 -2.54 -19.27
CA ASN A 50 -11.49 -1.63 -20.29
C ASN A 50 -11.75 -2.36 -21.62
N ARG A 51 -12.47 -3.50 -21.57
CA ARG A 51 -12.92 -4.21 -22.78
C ARG A 51 -13.76 -3.25 -23.66
N GLY A 52 -13.15 -2.70 -24.71
CA GLY A 52 -13.78 -1.80 -25.68
C GLY A 52 -12.78 -0.85 -26.33
N SER A 53 -13.22 -0.11 -27.36
CA SER A 53 -12.46 1.05 -27.87
C SER A 53 -12.42 2.10 -26.77
N LEU A 54 -11.23 2.40 -26.28
CA LEU A 54 -11.04 3.49 -25.33
C LEU A 54 -11.39 4.82 -26.01
N PRO A 55 -12.17 5.72 -25.38
CA PRO A 55 -12.30 7.07 -25.87
C PRO A 55 -10.92 7.74 -25.92
N ASP A 56 -10.75 8.71 -26.81
CA ASP A 56 -9.51 9.49 -26.89
C ASP A 56 -9.14 10.07 -25.52
N GLY A 57 -7.87 9.91 -25.13
CA GLY A 57 -7.34 10.33 -23.83
C GLY A 57 -7.40 9.28 -22.72
N TYR A 58 -8.01 8.11 -22.93
CA TYR A 58 -8.03 7.02 -21.94
C TYR A 58 -6.81 6.10 -22.06
N ARG A 59 -6.38 5.57 -20.91
CA ARG A 59 -5.17 4.77 -20.78
C ARG A 59 -5.44 3.29 -21.05
N SER A 60 -4.48 2.61 -21.71
CA SER A 60 -4.55 1.17 -21.90
C SER A 60 -4.59 0.47 -20.53
N ARG A 61 -5.19 -0.73 -20.45
CA ARG A 61 -5.18 -1.48 -19.17
C ARG A 61 -3.75 -1.75 -18.67
N PHE A 62 -2.80 -1.87 -19.58
CA PHE A 62 -1.41 -2.17 -19.24
C PHE A 62 -0.67 -0.95 -18.72
N ASP A 63 -0.99 0.23 -19.25
CA ASP A 63 -0.52 1.49 -18.71
C ASP A 63 -1.04 1.67 -17.28
N GLU A 64 -2.30 1.30 -17.06
CA GLU A 64 -2.94 1.42 -15.75
C GLU A 64 -2.30 0.50 -14.71
N ILE A 65 -2.02 -0.75 -15.08
CA ILE A 65 -1.30 -1.71 -14.22
C ILE A 65 0.14 -1.24 -13.94
N SER A 66 0.72 -0.41 -14.81
CA SER A 66 2.15 -0.02 -14.74
C SER A 66 2.43 1.27 -13.98
N ASN A 67 1.44 1.90 -13.35
CA ASN A 67 1.61 3.21 -12.70
C ASN A 67 1.68 3.15 -11.16
N LEU A 68 1.99 4.29 -10.56
CA LEU A 68 2.12 4.47 -9.12
C LEU A 68 0.82 4.16 -8.36
N ARG A 69 -0.36 4.49 -8.90
CA ARG A 69 -1.66 4.12 -8.31
C ARG A 69 -1.76 2.63 -8.06
N SER A 70 -1.33 1.82 -9.02
CA SER A 70 -1.28 0.37 -8.89
C SER A 70 -0.35 -0.07 -7.75
N ALA A 71 0.80 0.58 -7.59
CA ALA A 71 1.69 0.32 -6.45
C ALA A 71 1.06 0.67 -5.11
N LEU A 72 0.38 1.83 -5.01
CA LEU A 72 -0.30 2.26 -3.78
C LEU A 72 -1.37 1.23 -3.38
N PHE A 73 -2.18 0.78 -4.34
CA PHE A 73 -3.21 -0.23 -4.08
C PHE A 73 -2.62 -1.60 -3.71
N VAL A 74 -1.51 -2.00 -4.35
CA VAL A 74 -0.77 -3.21 -3.95
C VAL A 74 -0.24 -3.09 -2.52
N GLY A 75 0.29 -1.92 -2.13
CA GLY A 75 0.67 -1.63 -0.75
C GLY A 75 -0.51 -1.73 0.23
N ASP A 76 -1.70 -1.30 -0.19
CA ASP A 76 -2.92 -1.40 0.61
C ASP A 76 -3.34 -2.85 0.83
N LEU A 77 -3.32 -3.66 -0.23
CA LEU A 77 -3.59 -5.10 -0.14
C LEU A 77 -2.58 -5.81 0.78
N LEU A 78 -1.28 -5.52 0.65
CA LEU A 78 -0.26 -6.07 1.53
C LEU A 78 -0.50 -5.68 3.00
N SER A 79 -0.83 -4.41 3.24
CA SER A 79 -1.20 -3.91 4.57
C SER A 79 -2.42 -4.64 5.13
N LEU A 80 -3.46 -4.82 4.32
CA LEU A 80 -4.66 -5.57 4.68
C LEU A 80 -4.33 -7.04 5.02
N PHE A 81 -3.53 -7.70 4.18
CA PHE A 81 -3.13 -9.09 4.37
C PHE A 81 -2.36 -9.29 5.67
N ILE A 82 -1.46 -8.37 6.01
CA ILE A 82 -0.75 -8.35 7.29
C ILE A 82 -1.72 -8.14 8.45
N ARG A 83 -2.60 -7.13 8.39
CA ARG A 83 -3.59 -6.85 9.45
C ARG A 83 -4.51 -8.03 9.72
N GLU A 84 -4.92 -8.72 8.66
CA GLU A 84 -5.87 -9.82 8.74
C GLU A 84 -5.20 -11.20 8.89
N GLY A 85 -3.88 -11.27 8.95
CA GLY A 85 -3.15 -12.53 9.16
C GLY A 85 -3.35 -13.53 8.03
N VAL A 86 -3.41 -13.05 6.78
CA VAL A 86 -3.38 -13.90 5.58
C VAL A 86 -2.06 -14.68 5.59
N TRP A 87 -2.15 -16.00 5.42
CA TRP A 87 -0.99 -16.88 5.56
C TRP A 87 -0.07 -16.82 4.34
N MET A 88 -0.65 -16.70 3.15
CA MET A 88 0.08 -16.60 1.90
C MET A 88 -0.69 -15.69 0.94
N ALA A 89 0.03 -14.87 0.18
CA ALA A 89 -0.54 -14.09 -0.89
C ALA A 89 0.40 -14.14 -2.11
N ASN A 90 -0.14 -14.45 -3.28
CA ASN A 90 0.63 -14.58 -4.52
C ASN A 90 0.26 -13.44 -5.48
N PHE A 91 1.23 -12.56 -5.73
CA PHE A 91 1.06 -11.48 -6.69
C PHE A 91 0.97 -12.04 -8.12
N TRP A 92 -0.08 -11.68 -8.84
CA TRP A 92 -0.30 -12.10 -10.22
C TRP A 92 -0.01 -10.94 -11.17
N LEU A 93 1.03 -10.91 -12.00
CA LEU A 93 1.99 -11.96 -12.34
C LEU A 93 3.42 -11.55 -11.94
N LEU A 94 4.35 -12.51 -11.94
CA LEU A 94 5.77 -12.20 -11.78
C LEU A 94 6.30 -11.33 -12.94
N MET A 95 6.03 -11.73 -14.18
CA MET A 95 6.56 -11.09 -15.39
C MET A 95 5.55 -11.04 -16.54
N GLY A 96 5.89 -10.28 -17.57
CA GLY A 96 5.09 -10.16 -18.79
C GLY A 96 4.12 -8.97 -18.75
N GLU A 97 3.11 -9.01 -19.61
CA GLU A 97 2.24 -7.87 -19.89
C GLU A 97 1.48 -7.34 -18.65
N MET A 98 1.18 -8.21 -17.69
CA MET A 98 0.50 -7.89 -16.43
C MET A 98 1.38 -8.12 -15.20
N GLY A 99 2.64 -8.51 -15.39
CA GLY A 99 3.56 -8.78 -14.28
C GLY A 99 4.36 -7.56 -13.83
N ASN A 100 5.04 -7.67 -12.68
CA ASN A 100 5.86 -6.57 -12.15
C ASN A 100 7.20 -6.38 -12.87
N LEU A 101 7.67 -7.42 -13.55
CA LEU A 101 8.89 -7.42 -14.33
C LEU A 101 8.56 -7.40 -15.83
N GLN A 102 9.06 -6.39 -16.54
CA GLN A 102 9.03 -6.37 -18.00
C GLN A 102 10.41 -6.76 -18.52
N VAL A 103 10.45 -7.77 -19.39
CA VAL A 103 11.67 -8.28 -20.01
C VAL A 103 11.64 -7.91 -21.49
N SER A 104 12.69 -7.25 -21.97
CA SER A 104 12.88 -6.92 -23.38
C SER A 104 14.33 -7.15 -23.77
N GLY A 105 14.58 -8.21 -24.55
CA GLY A 105 15.94 -8.68 -24.82
C GLY A 105 16.67 -9.05 -23.53
N ASP A 106 17.82 -8.42 -23.29
CA ASP A 106 18.68 -8.57 -22.11
C ASP A 106 18.35 -7.58 -20.97
N LYS A 107 17.31 -6.75 -21.13
CA LYS A 107 16.94 -5.71 -20.17
C LYS A 107 15.70 -6.10 -19.36
N ILE A 108 15.77 -5.83 -18.06
CA ILE A 108 14.64 -5.92 -17.13
C ILE A 108 14.26 -4.50 -16.69
N SER A 109 12.98 -4.17 -16.77
CA SER A 109 12.43 -2.98 -16.13
C SER A 109 11.39 -3.34 -15.07
N TYR A 110 11.36 -2.53 -14.02
CA TYR A 110 10.55 -2.74 -12.83
C TYR A 110 9.35 -1.79 -12.84
N ARG A 111 8.14 -2.33 -12.67
CA ARG A 111 6.93 -1.51 -12.48
C ARG A 111 6.89 -0.93 -11.05
N PRO A 112 6.17 0.18 -10.81
CA PRO A 112 6.03 0.76 -9.48
C PRO A 112 5.65 -0.25 -8.38
N SER A 113 4.75 -1.19 -8.67
CA SER A 113 4.33 -2.26 -7.76
C SER A 113 5.44 -3.23 -7.35
N TYR A 114 6.52 -3.38 -8.14
CA TYR A 114 7.73 -4.08 -7.72
C TYR A 114 8.32 -3.41 -6.46
N TYR A 115 8.41 -2.08 -6.44
CA TYR A 115 8.98 -1.35 -5.31
C TYR A 115 8.08 -1.42 -4.08
N ALA A 116 6.75 -1.46 -4.25
CA ALA A 116 5.83 -1.73 -3.15
C ALA A 116 6.08 -3.12 -2.53
N LEU A 117 6.20 -4.17 -3.35
CA LEU A 117 6.55 -5.51 -2.84
C LEU A 117 7.92 -5.53 -2.16
N LYS A 118 8.92 -4.87 -2.75
CA LYS A 118 10.27 -4.75 -2.18
C LYS A 118 10.25 -4.09 -0.81
N MET A 119 9.52 -2.99 -0.66
CA MET A 119 9.34 -2.28 0.62
C MET A 119 8.78 -3.19 1.70
N PHE A 120 7.64 -3.85 1.44
CA PHE A 120 7.03 -4.76 2.41
C PHE A 120 7.92 -5.97 2.73
N ARG A 121 8.65 -6.52 1.76
CA ARG A 121 9.63 -7.59 1.99
C ARG A 121 10.74 -7.14 2.94
N GLU A 122 11.30 -5.95 2.72
CA GLU A 122 12.52 -5.50 3.40
C GLU A 122 12.25 -4.94 4.80
N HIS A 123 11.08 -4.34 5.01
CA HIS A 123 10.83 -3.56 6.22
C HIS A 123 9.71 -4.10 7.11
N ALA A 124 8.73 -4.86 6.59
CA ALA A 124 7.65 -5.36 7.43
C ALA A 124 8.17 -6.37 8.48
N GLY A 125 7.76 -6.17 9.73
CA GLY A 125 8.02 -7.07 10.84
C GLY A 125 7.10 -8.29 10.83
N GLN A 126 7.41 -9.28 11.66
CA GLN A 126 6.66 -10.54 11.70
C GLN A 126 5.37 -10.48 12.54
N ARG A 127 5.19 -9.44 13.36
CA ARG A 127 4.02 -9.30 14.25
C ARG A 127 3.34 -7.96 14.01
N LEU A 128 2.01 -7.97 13.94
CA LEU A 128 1.21 -6.75 13.89
C LEU A 128 1.30 -6.00 15.23
N CYS A 129 1.49 -4.69 15.18
CA CYS A 129 1.32 -3.80 16.32
C CYS A 129 -0.12 -3.30 16.39
N SER A 130 -0.65 -3.14 17.60
CA SER A 130 -1.89 -2.37 17.77
C SER A 130 -1.62 -0.91 17.40
N ASN A 131 -2.45 -0.34 16.53
CA ASN A 131 -2.37 1.06 16.16
C ASN A 131 -3.77 1.66 16.00
N SER A 132 -3.83 2.98 16.03
CA SER A 132 -5.03 3.76 15.74
C SER A 132 -4.63 5.02 14.99
N ALA A 133 -5.34 5.36 13.93
CA ALA A 133 -5.06 6.55 13.12
C ALA A 133 -6.29 7.46 13.10
N GLN A 134 -6.07 8.75 13.36
CA GLN A 134 -7.06 9.81 13.15
C GLN A 134 -6.70 10.52 11.86
N VAL A 135 -7.46 10.25 10.80
CA VAL A 135 -7.13 10.70 9.45
C VAL A 135 -8.38 11.24 8.76
N SER A 136 -8.18 12.23 7.90
CA SER A 136 -9.24 12.68 7.01
C SER A 136 -9.73 11.54 6.14
N LYS A 137 -10.95 11.66 5.64
CA LYS A 137 -11.59 10.66 4.81
C LYS A 137 -12.00 11.25 3.48
N MET A 138 -12.14 10.40 2.49
CA MET A 138 -12.64 10.73 1.16
C MET A 138 -13.74 9.76 0.75
N ASP A 139 -14.54 10.17 -0.21
CA ASP A 139 -15.57 9.34 -0.81
C ASP A 139 -15.21 9.02 -2.26
N SER A 140 -15.83 7.97 -2.78
CA SER A 140 -15.81 7.64 -4.20
C SER A 140 -17.21 7.73 -4.79
N VAL A 141 -17.27 7.96 -6.09
CA VAL A 141 -18.49 7.82 -6.89
C VAL A 141 -18.61 6.39 -7.40
N PRO A 142 -19.81 5.93 -7.81
CA PRO A 142 -19.94 4.65 -8.50
C PRO A 142 -19.10 4.65 -9.78
N LEU A 143 -18.39 3.54 -10.04
CA LEU A 143 -17.50 3.43 -11.20
C LEU A 143 -17.51 2.01 -11.77
N GLY A 144 -18.04 1.86 -12.99
CA GLY A 144 -18.22 0.55 -13.60
C GLY A 144 -19.12 -0.33 -12.73
N ASN A 145 -18.63 -1.51 -12.34
CA ASN A 145 -19.34 -2.45 -11.47
C ASN A 145 -19.14 -2.18 -9.97
N TYR A 146 -18.37 -1.15 -9.60
CA TYR A 146 -18.11 -0.83 -8.21
C TYR A 146 -19.09 0.24 -7.70
N PRO A 147 -19.71 0.04 -6.51
CA PRO A 147 -20.57 1.03 -5.90
C PRO A 147 -19.77 2.25 -5.43
N ALA A 148 -20.47 3.29 -4.98
CA ALA A 148 -19.85 4.36 -4.21
C ALA A 148 -19.41 3.84 -2.84
N TYR A 149 -18.15 4.10 -2.48
CA TYR A 149 -17.62 3.89 -1.13
C TYR A 149 -17.54 5.21 -0.38
N LYS A 150 -17.91 5.15 0.90
CA LYS A 150 -17.86 6.27 1.84
C LYS A 150 -16.72 6.08 2.84
N ASP A 151 -16.30 7.19 3.44
CA ASP A 151 -15.40 7.20 4.59
C ASP A 151 -14.04 6.51 4.35
N ILE A 152 -13.53 6.54 3.11
CA ILE A 152 -12.24 5.94 2.75
C ILE A 152 -11.13 6.75 3.45
N PRO A 153 -10.30 6.14 4.32
CA PRO A 153 -9.23 6.87 4.98
C PRO A 153 -8.25 7.45 3.96
N ILE A 154 -7.84 8.71 4.09
CA ILE A 154 -6.87 9.30 3.14
C ILE A 154 -5.47 8.71 3.33
N LEU A 155 -5.14 8.31 4.58
CA LEU A 155 -3.93 7.56 4.90
C LEU A 155 -4.29 6.12 5.27
N GLY A 156 -3.66 5.15 4.61
CA GLY A 156 -3.64 3.76 5.06
C GLY A 156 -2.48 3.58 6.04
N VAL A 157 -2.72 3.04 7.23
CA VAL A 157 -1.68 2.87 8.24
C VAL A 157 -1.64 1.42 8.71
N THR A 158 -0.47 0.81 8.69
CA THR A 158 -0.23 -0.52 9.29
C THR A 158 1.13 -0.52 9.96
N SER A 159 1.20 -1.13 11.13
CA SER A 159 2.40 -1.13 11.95
C SER A 159 2.77 -2.55 12.32
N THR A 160 4.04 -2.89 12.19
CA THR A 160 4.57 -4.21 12.50
C THR A 160 5.82 -4.11 13.35
N VAL A 161 6.11 -5.12 14.15
CA VAL A 161 7.36 -5.24 14.92
C VAL A 161 8.07 -6.51 14.55
N ASP A 162 9.40 -6.44 14.42
CA ASP A 162 10.23 -7.62 14.22
C ASP A 162 10.79 -8.19 15.53
N ARG A 163 11.53 -9.31 15.44
CA ARG A 163 12.13 -9.97 16.61
C ARG A 163 13.17 -9.11 17.34
N SER A 164 13.76 -8.11 16.69
CA SER A 164 14.72 -7.19 17.30
C SER A 164 14.05 -6.03 18.05
N GLY A 165 12.72 -5.90 17.95
CA GLY A 165 11.96 -4.78 18.49
C GLY A 165 11.89 -3.58 17.54
N LYS A 166 12.40 -3.69 16.30
CA LYS A 166 12.23 -2.65 15.28
C LYS A 166 10.75 -2.57 14.90
N ILE A 167 10.15 -1.40 15.10
CA ILE A 167 8.79 -1.12 14.68
C ILE A 167 8.84 -0.47 13.29
N THR A 168 8.06 -0.99 12.36
CA THR A 168 7.88 -0.40 11.03
C THR A 168 6.47 0.14 10.91
N VAL A 169 6.34 1.44 10.69
CA VAL A 169 5.07 2.11 10.40
C VAL A 169 4.98 2.30 8.88
N SER A 170 4.12 1.52 8.25
CA SER A 170 3.78 1.64 6.82
C SER A 170 2.60 2.61 6.68
N VAL A 171 2.79 3.66 5.88
CA VAL A 171 1.77 4.67 5.58
C VAL A 171 1.61 4.82 4.08
N ILE A 172 0.37 4.77 3.60
CA ILE A 172 0.02 4.96 2.19
C ILE A 172 -0.80 6.23 2.09
N ASN A 173 -0.26 7.26 1.45
CA ASN A 173 -0.97 8.51 1.20
C ASN A 173 -1.75 8.40 -0.11
N ARG A 174 -3.08 8.32 0.00
CA ARG A 174 -4.02 8.21 -1.12
C ARG A 174 -4.46 9.56 -1.67
N SER A 175 -3.91 10.67 -1.16
CA SER A 175 -4.20 11.99 -1.71
C SER A 175 -3.55 12.16 -3.08
N ARG A 176 -4.33 12.69 -4.04
CA ARG A 176 -3.82 13.03 -5.38
C ARG A 176 -3.01 14.32 -5.38
N SER A 177 -3.26 15.23 -4.45
CA SER A 177 -2.74 16.59 -4.51
C SER A 177 -2.09 17.10 -3.22
N THR A 178 -2.24 16.39 -2.10
CA THR A 178 -1.88 16.92 -0.78
C THR A 178 -0.82 16.07 -0.08
N ASP A 179 0.31 16.70 0.25
CA ASP A 179 1.24 16.17 1.24
C ASP A 179 0.61 16.30 2.63
N ILE A 180 0.67 15.25 3.43
CA ILE A 180 -0.03 15.19 4.71
C ILE A 180 0.98 15.16 5.85
N ASN A 181 1.04 16.26 6.59
CA ASN A 181 1.82 16.33 7.83
C ASN A 181 1.07 15.63 8.97
N SER A 182 1.69 14.65 9.60
CA SER A 182 1.06 13.83 10.64
C SER A 182 1.96 13.66 11.85
N THR A 183 1.35 13.59 13.03
CA THR A 183 2.04 13.26 14.29
C THR A 183 1.96 11.77 14.55
N ILE A 184 3.11 11.12 14.72
CA ILE A 184 3.25 9.71 15.07
C ILE A 184 3.61 9.63 16.54
N ARG A 185 2.86 8.83 17.30
CA ARG A 185 3.07 8.59 18.73
C ARG A 185 3.25 7.09 18.99
N ILE A 186 4.35 6.75 19.66
CA ILE A 186 4.71 5.39 20.03
C ILE A 186 4.36 5.23 21.51
N LYS A 187 3.61 4.17 21.84
CA LYS A 187 3.28 3.82 23.23
C LYS A 187 3.82 2.42 23.52
N GLY A 188 4.45 2.23 24.68
CA GLY A 188 4.88 0.92 25.17
C GLY A 188 6.20 0.40 24.59
N GLY A 189 7.19 1.26 24.34
CA GLY A 189 8.54 0.87 23.94
C GLY A 189 9.62 1.77 24.56
N SER A 190 10.89 1.55 24.22
CA SER A 190 12.03 2.32 24.75
C SER A 190 11.97 3.79 24.32
N ASP A 191 12.38 4.70 25.21
CA ASP A 191 12.55 6.10 24.84
C ASP A 191 13.71 6.28 23.86
N GLY A 192 13.49 7.10 22.84
CA GLY A 192 14.49 7.34 21.81
C GLY A 192 14.45 6.26 20.74
N TYR A 193 14.07 6.65 19.52
CA TYR A 193 14.17 5.77 18.34
C TYR A 193 15.11 6.38 17.31
N LEU A 194 15.95 5.54 16.73
CA LEU A 194 16.56 5.85 15.44
C LEU A 194 15.52 5.65 14.35
N ARG A 195 15.43 6.62 13.45
CA ARG A 195 14.39 6.70 12.42
C ARG A 195 15.01 6.68 11.04
N LYS A 196 14.52 5.76 10.22
CA LYS A 196 14.80 5.71 8.79
C LYS A 196 13.48 5.63 8.04
N ALA A 197 13.29 6.46 7.04
CA ALA A 197 12.10 6.42 6.19
C ALA A 197 12.48 5.98 4.78
N THR A 198 11.86 4.91 4.30
CA THR A 198 11.91 4.54 2.88
C THR A 198 10.64 5.04 2.20
N VAL A 199 10.78 5.76 1.10
CA VAL A 199 9.70 6.44 0.39
C VAL A 199 9.64 5.93 -1.04
N LEU A 200 8.44 5.51 -1.46
CA LEU A 200 8.04 5.36 -2.86
C LEU A 200 7.01 6.45 -3.17
N ALA A 201 7.31 7.36 -4.09
CA ALA A 201 6.40 8.42 -4.52
C ALA A 201 6.55 8.67 -6.03
N GLY A 202 5.87 9.68 -6.57
CA GLY A 202 6.04 10.12 -7.94
C GLY A 202 5.55 11.54 -8.13
N GLU A 203 5.47 12.01 -9.36
CA GLU A 203 4.90 13.33 -9.69
C GLU A 203 3.37 13.30 -9.76
N SER A 204 2.81 12.13 -10.06
CA SER A 204 1.37 11.84 -10.14
C SER A 204 1.10 10.37 -9.80
N MET A 205 -0.17 10.03 -9.57
CA MET A 205 -0.61 8.64 -9.43
C MET A 205 -0.45 7.84 -10.73
N GLU A 206 -0.40 8.54 -11.84
CA GLU A 206 -0.20 8.00 -13.18
C GLU A 206 1.28 7.74 -13.48
N ALA A 207 2.18 8.08 -12.55
CA ALA A 207 3.60 8.03 -12.80
C ALA A 207 4.10 6.59 -13.04
N ASP A 208 4.96 6.40 -14.04
CA ASP A 208 5.57 5.11 -14.36
C ASP A 208 7.09 5.24 -14.60
N GLY A 209 7.79 4.11 -14.74
CA GLY A 209 9.24 4.10 -14.91
C GLY A 209 9.74 4.35 -16.34
N LYS A 210 8.86 4.73 -17.30
CA LYS A 210 9.20 4.67 -18.73
C LYS A 210 8.74 5.87 -19.56
N TYR A 211 7.57 6.43 -19.28
CA TYR A 211 6.88 7.37 -20.16
C TYR A 211 6.12 8.50 -19.46
N ARG A 212 5.65 8.31 -18.22
CA ARG A 212 4.74 9.25 -17.56
C ARG A 212 5.31 9.66 -16.22
N GLY A 213 6.05 10.78 -16.17
CA GLY A 213 6.64 11.31 -14.94
C GLY A 213 7.64 10.35 -14.26
N ALA A 214 8.38 10.84 -13.27
CA ALA A 214 9.30 9.99 -12.52
C ALA A 214 8.62 9.40 -11.27
N ILE A 215 8.84 8.11 -11.02
CA ILE A 215 8.72 7.56 -9.66
C ILE A 215 10.04 7.77 -8.92
N THR A 216 9.96 8.00 -7.61
CA THR A 216 11.12 8.10 -6.73
C THR A 216 11.06 6.98 -5.70
N TYR A 217 12.18 6.29 -5.51
CA TYR A 217 12.36 5.29 -4.46
C TYR A 217 13.68 5.57 -3.75
N HIS A 218 13.61 5.99 -2.49
CA HIS A 218 14.80 6.37 -1.72
C HIS A 218 14.58 6.16 -0.22
N SER A 219 15.68 6.15 0.54
CA SER A 219 15.64 6.16 2.00
C SER A 219 16.31 7.40 2.57
N THR A 220 15.80 7.92 3.68
CA THR A 220 16.37 9.06 4.41
C THR A 220 16.48 8.75 5.90
N ASP A 221 17.59 9.16 6.50
CA ASP A 221 17.76 9.13 7.95
C ASP A 221 17.15 10.38 8.57
N THR A 222 16.34 10.21 9.62
CA THR A 222 15.44 11.26 10.13
C THR A 222 15.75 11.74 11.56
N VAL A 223 16.93 11.40 12.11
CA VAL A 223 17.40 11.78 13.47
C VAL A 223 16.83 10.89 14.60
N ALA A 224 17.63 10.65 15.65
CA ALA A 224 17.21 10.03 16.91
C ALA A 224 16.30 10.97 17.73
N GLY A 225 15.30 10.46 18.47
CA GLY A 225 14.51 11.35 19.34
C GLY A 225 13.24 10.72 19.92
N PRO A 226 12.37 11.54 20.53
CA PRO A 226 11.32 11.09 21.45
C PRO A 226 10.28 10.19 20.77
N ASN A 227 9.46 9.53 21.60
CA ASN A 227 8.35 8.65 21.20
C ASN A 227 7.22 9.37 20.46
N GLU A 228 7.34 10.68 20.22
CA GLU A 228 6.43 11.48 19.41
C GLU A 228 7.22 12.30 18.39
N PHE A 229 6.81 12.26 17.12
CA PHE A 229 7.43 13.06 16.07
C PHE A 229 6.44 13.37 14.94
N LYS A 230 6.75 14.38 14.13
CA LYS A 230 6.00 14.72 12.93
C LYS A 230 6.69 14.15 11.70
N TYR A 231 5.91 13.72 10.72
CA TYR A 231 6.39 13.31 9.42
C TYR A 231 5.48 13.85 8.32
N LEU A 232 6.09 14.39 7.26
CA LEU A 232 5.38 14.84 6.06
C LEU A 232 5.29 13.68 5.08
N PHE A 233 4.10 13.07 4.97
CA PHE A 233 3.85 12.02 3.99
C PHE A 233 3.57 12.65 2.63
N PRO A 234 4.45 12.48 1.62
CA PRO A 234 4.21 13.04 0.29
C PRO A 234 2.88 12.54 -0.28
N LYS A 235 2.20 13.33 -1.10
CA LYS A 235 1.05 12.88 -1.89
C LYS A 235 1.39 11.61 -2.69
N HIS A 236 0.37 10.80 -2.96
CA HIS A 236 0.48 9.55 -3.74
C HIS A 236 1.73 8.72 -3.43
N SER A 237 1.97 8.40 -2.16
CA SER A 237 3.19 7.73 -1.71
C SER A 237 2.94 6.51 -0.83
N ILE A 238 3.92 5.61 -0.79
CA ILE A 238 4.12 4.63 0.27
C ILE A 238 5.35 5.06 1.05
N VAL A 239 5.21 5.17 2.36
CA VAL A 239 6.31 5.45 3.28
C VAL A 239 6.38 4.35 4.32
N GLN A 240 7.57 3.80 4.54
CA GLN A 240 7.85 2.91 5.64
C GLN A 240 8.88 3.53 6.56
N ILE A 241 8.44 3.88 7.77
CA ILE A 241 9.29 4.45 8.81
C ILE A 241 9.71 3.33 9.75
N GLU A 242 10.99 3.02 9.74
CA GLU A 242 11.65 2.11 10.67
C GLU A 242 12.02 2.87 11.93
N LEU A 243 11.57 2.34 13.07
CA LEU A 243 11.80 2.84 14.41
C LEU A 243 12.61 1.78 15.14
N VAL A 244 13.91 2.02 15.29
CA VAL A 244 14.82 1.11 15.99
C VAL A 244 15.01 1.61 17.43
N PRO A 245 14.73 0.79 18.46
CA PRO A 245 15.02 1.12 19.84
C PRO A 245 16.44 1.66 19.99
N HIS A 246 16.61 2.78 20.70
CA HIS A 246 17.95 3.24 21.05
C HIS A 246 18.59 2.19 21.96
N SER A 247 19.64 1.52 21.51
CA SER A 247 20.38 0.59 22.37
C SER A 247 20.97 1.38 23.53
N THR A 248 20.53 1.12 24.75
CA THR A 248 21.33 1.46 25.93
C THR A 248 22.57 0.58 25.89
N LYS A 249 23.74 1.17 25.62
CA LYS A 249 25.01 0.55 26.00
C LYS A 249 25.07 0.45 27.52
#